data_AF-A0A2M8N8Z5-F1
#
_entry.id   AF-A0A2M8N8Z5-F1
#
_cell.length_a   1.000
_cell.length_b   1.000
_cell.length_c   1.000
_cell.angle_alpha   90.00
_cell.angle_beta   90.00
_cell.angle_gamma   90.00
#
_symmetry.space_group_name_H-M   'P 1'
#
loop_
_entity.id
_entity.type
_entity.pdbx_description
1 polymer ?
#
loop_
_entity_poly.entity_id
_entity_poly.type
_entity_poly.pdbx_seq_one_letter_code
_entity_poly.pdbx_strand_id
1 'polypeptide(L)'
;MPANVIQANYETLDEIARLFNQNAAMIEQTLWRIRDMVEALASDGWWGEGADAFYAEMEDEVLPQVHRLKAALEDSADVTFRVSELLQKAEEEAANGFQGHEAIITPQGLTEADYGGGGSGEYTVSYNYDPTKRPGGIF
;
A
#
# COMPACT_ATOMS: atom_id res chain seq x y z
N MET A 1 -1.90 13.78 -22.22
CA MET A 1 -0.68 13.17 -21.67
C MET A 1 -1.12 11.98 -20.83
N PRO A 2 -0.81 10.73 -21.20
CA PRO A 2 -1.28 9.56 -20.46
C PRO A 2 -0.55 9.43 -19.11
N ALA A 3 -1.26 8.85 -18.13
CA ALA A 3 -1.04 9.00 -16.70
C ALA A 3 0.30 8.48 -16.17
N ASN A 4 0.83 9.21 -15.17
CA ASN A 4 1.92 8.80 -14.31
C ASN A 4 1.54 7.48 -13.61
N VAL A 5 2.23 6.41 -13.96
CA VAL A 5 1.95 5.05 -13.50
C VAL A 5 2.25 4.98 -11.99
N ILE A 6 1.24 4.66 -11.18
CA ILE A 6 1.30 4.58 -9.71
C ILE A 6 2.19 3.41 -9.22
N GLN A 7 2.71 2.58 -10.13
CA GLN A 7 3.55 1.40 -9.85
C GLN A 7 4.87 1.70 -9.11
N ALA A 8 5.43 2.91 -9.22
CA ALA A 8 6.71 3.24 -8.57
C ALA A 8 6.60 3.39 -7.04
N ASN A 9 5.41 3.64 -6.48
CA ASN A 9 5.27 3.94 -5.05
C ASN A 9 5.18 2.69 -4.16
N TYR A 10 4.79 1.53 -4.70
CA TYR A 10 4.61 0.29 -3.91
C TYR A 10 5.92 -0.25 -3.34
N GLU A 11 6.94 -0.32 -4.18
CA GLU A 11 8.28 -0.78 -3.79
C GLU A 11 8.86 0.12 -2.69
N THR A 12 8.63 1.43 -2.80
CA THR A 12 9.04 2.40 -1.77
C THR A 12 8.28 2.22 -0.46
N LEU A 13 6.96 1.97 -0.49
CA LEU A 13 6.18 1.71 0.72
C LEU A 13 6.61 0.41 1.41
N ASP A 14 6.88 -0.64 0.65
CA ASP A 14 7.40 -1.90 1.18
C ASP A 14 8.80 -1.71 1.79
N GLU A 15 9.68 -0.94 1.13
CA GLU A 15 11.00 -0.59 1.67
C GLU A 15 10.89 0.19 3.00
N ILE A 16 9.99 1.17 3.08
CA ILE A 16 9.74 1.94 4.31
C ILE A 16 9.21 1.04 5.44
N ALA A 17 8.25 0.17 5.15
CA ALA A 17 7.72 -0.78 6.14
C ALA A 17 8.82 -1.72 6.67
N ARG A 18 9.69 -2.23 5.77
CA ARG A 18 10.86 -3.03 6.17
C ARG A 18 11.84 -2.24 7.01
N LEU A 19 12.04 -0.95 6.72
CA LEU A 19 12.94 -0.09 7.50
C LEU A 19 12.40 0.11 8.93
N PHE A 20 11.10 0.35 9.10
CA PHE A 20 10.49 0.45 10.43
C PHE A 20 10.68 -0.84 11.24
N ASN A 21 10.42 -2.00 10.64
CA ASN A 21 10.63 -3.30 11.29
C ASN A 21 12.10 -3.54 11.68
N GLN A 22 13.05 -3.20 10.81
CA GLN A 22 14.48 -3.29 11.12
C GLN A 22 14.86 -2.42 12.32
N ASN A 23 14.38 -1.17 12.35
CA ASN A 23 14.65 -0.26 13.47
C ASN A 23 14.02 -0.76 14.78
N ALA A 24 12.80 -1.29 14.75
CA ALA A 24 12.16 -1.89 15.91
C ALA A 24 12.99 -3.07 16.48
N ALA A 25 13.50 -3.94 15.60
CA ALA A 25 14.37 -5.06 15.99
C ALA A 25 15.71 -4.59 16.58
N MET A 26 16.31 -3.53 16.04
CA MET A 26 17.54 -2.93 16.58
C MET A 26 17.32 -2.32 17.97
N ILE A 27 16.19 -1.65 18.18
CA ILE A 27 15.81 -1.09 19.48
C ILE A 27 15.61 -2.22 20.50
N GLU A 28 14.94 -3.30 20.12
CA GLU A 28 14.77 -4.48 20.99
C GLU A 28 16.12 -5.02 21.46
N GLN A 29 17.08 -5.25 20.54
CA GLN A 29 18.43 -5.71 20.90
C GLN A 29 19.15 -4.75 21.84
N THR A 30 19.00 -3.45 21.60
CA THR A 30 19.62 -2.41 22.44
C THR A 30 19.01 -2.43 23.84
N LEU A 31 17.69 -2.59 23.94
CA LEU A 31 16.98 -2.67 25.20
C LEU A 31 17.40 -3.91 26.01
N TRP A 32 17.59 -5.07 25.38
CA TRP A 32 18.15 -6.25 26.05
C TRP A 32 19.53 -5.98 26.64
N ARG A 33 20.41 -5.33 25.89
CA ARG A 33 21.74 -4.96 26.37
C ARG A 33 21.67 -3.96 27.52
N ILE A 34 20.80 -2.96 27.45
CA ILE A 34 20.63 -1.98 28.53
C ILE A 34 20.18 -2.68 29.81
N ARG A 35 19.18 -3.58 29.72
CA ARG A 35 18.70 -4.34 30.87
C ARG A 35 19.79 -5.18 31.52
N ASP A 36 20.56 -5.90 30.71
CA ASP A 36 21.69 -6.71 31.18
C ASP A 36 22.74 -5.85 31.90
N MET A 37 23.05 -4.67 31.37
CA MET A 37 23.98 -3.73 32.01
C MET A 37 23.42 -3.15 33.33
N VAL A 38 22.12 -2.83 33.37
CA VAL A 38 21.45 -2.35 34.59
C VAL A 38 21.44 -3.43 35.68
N GLU A 39 21.16 -4.68 35.31
CA GLU A 39 21.20 -5.82 36.22
C GLU A 39 22.62 -6.10 36.71
N ALA A 40 23.62 -6.01 35.83
CA ALA A 40 25.03 -6.14 36.20
C ALA A 40 25.43 -5.10 37.26
N LEU A 41 25.00 -3.84 37.10
CA LEU A 41 25.25 -2.79 38.09
C LEU A 41 24.62 -3.11 39.46
N ALA A 42 23.42 -3.70 39.47
CA ALA A 42 22.76 -4.10 40.72
C ALA A 42 23.51 -5.26 41.40
N SER A 43 24.06 -6.18 40.60
CA SER A 43 24.84 -7.31 41.09
C SER A 43 26.24 -6.95 41.59
N ASP A 44 26.88 -5.91 41.02
CA ASP A 44 28.25 -5.47 41.35
C ASP A 44 28.31 -4.62 42.63
N GLY A 45 27.20 -4.55 43.38
CA GLY A 45 27.14 -3.88 44.67
C GLY A 45 27.07 -2.36 44.57
N TRP A 46 26.46 -1.82 43.50
CA TRP A 46 26.09 -0.41 43.48
C TRP A 46 24.79 -0.20 44.25
N TRP A 47 24.88 0.46 45.41
CA TRP A 47 23.76 0.70 46.32
C TRP A 47 23.78 2.11 46.92
N GLY A 48 22.64 2.55 47.44
CA GLY A 48 22.44 3.86 48.06
C GLY A 48 21.45 4.72 47.27
N GLU A 49 21.16 5.92 47.79
CA GLU A 49 20.10 6.80 47.28
C GLU A 49 20.22 7.11 45.77
N GLY A 50 21.44 7.27 45.25
CA GLY A 50 21.68 7.49 43.83
C GLY A 50 21.43 6.26 42.96
N ALA A 51 21.70 5.05 43.49
CA ALA A 51 21.39 3.81 42.80
C ALA A 51 19.87 3.59 42.78
N ASP A 52 19.19 3.80 43.92
CA ASP A 52 17.73 3.69 44.03
C ASP A 52 17.01 4.64 43.06
N ALA A 53 17.45 5.90 43.00
CA ALA A 53 16.89 6.89 42.07
C ALA A 53 17.11 6.50 40.59
N PHE A 54 18.30 5.99 40.26
CA PHE A 54 18.60 5.52 38.92
C PHE A 54 17.73 4.32 38.51
N TYR A 55 17.59 3.32 39.37
CA TYR A 55 16.76 2.14 39.07
C TYR A 55 15.28 2.52 38.92
N ALA A 56 14.79 3.43 39.75
CA ALA A 56 13.44 3.97 39.62
C ALA A 56 13.25 4.68 38.27
N GLU A 57 14.16 5.58 37.88
CA GLU A 57 14.08 6.28 36.59
C GLU A 57 14.13 5.31 35.40
N MET A 58 14.98 4.27 35.48
CA MET A 58 15.07 3.25 34.45
C MET A 58 13.77 2.46 34.29
N GLU A 59 13.15 2.02 35.39
CA GLU A 59 11.94 1.17 35.36
C GLU A 59 10.66 1.98 35.10
N ASP A 60 10.55 3.18 35.64
CA ASP A 60 9.32 3.98 35.60
C ASP A 60 9.24 4.89 34.37
N GLU A 61 10.39 5.35 33.87
CA GLU A 61 10.44 6.34 32.78
C GLU A 61 11.15 5.78 31.54
N VAL A 62 12.44 5.46 31.63
CA VAL A 62 13.27 5.21 30.44
C VAL A 62 12.86 3.95 29.69
N LEU A 63 12.84 2.79 30.35
CA LEU A 63 12.52 1.52 29.69
C LEU A 63 11.09 1.52 29.12
N PRO A 64 10.06 2.01 29.84
CA PRO A 64 8.72 2.14 29.27
C PRO A 64 8.66 3.03 28.04
N GLN A 65 9.35 4.19 28.01
CA GLN A 65 9.32 5.05 26.82
C GLN A 65 10.02 4.40 25.62
N VAL A 66 11.12 3.67 25.82
CA VAL A 66 11.80 2.95 24.74
C VAL A 66 10.92 1.82 24.19
N HIS A 67 10.20 1.10 25.05
CA HIS A 67 9.19 0.12 24.62
C HIS A 67 8.08 0.75 23.79
N ARG A 68 7.56 1.91 24.22
CA ARG A 68 6.54 2.65 23.46
C ARG A 68 7.06 3.10 22.09
N LEU A 69 8.33 3.51 22.01
CA LEU A 69 8.96 3.86 20.74
C LEU A 69 9.03 2.64 19.80
N LYS A 70 9.48 1.49 20.31
CA LYS A 70 9.49 0.24 19.54
C LYS A 70 8.10 -0.10 19.01
N ALA A 71 7.08 -0.08 19.88
CA ALA A 71 5.70 -0.37 19.50
C ALA A 71 5.19 0.59 18.42
N ALA A 72 5.51 1.89 18.53
CA ALA A 72 5.13 2.87 17.51
C ALA A 72 5.79 2.62 16.14
N LEU A 73 7.01 2.07 16.11
CA LEU A 73 7.67 1.68 14.86
C LEU A 73 7.02 0.44 14.24
N GLU A 74 6.67 -0.56 15.06
CA GLU A 74 5.94 -1.75 14.61
C GLU A 74 4.56 -1.36 14.05
N ASP A 75 3.81 -0.52 14.75
CA ASP A 75 2.53 0.01 14.29
C ASP A 75 2.68 0.79 12.97
N SER A 76 3.76 1.56 12.82
CA SER A 76 4.05 2.29 11.59
C SER A 76 4.30 1.34 10.41
N ALA A 77 5.07 0.27 10.63
CA ALA A 77 5.31 -0.76 9.62
C ALA A 77 4.00 -1.43 9.17
N ASP A 78 3.16 -1.81 10.13
CA ASP A 78 1.86 -2.44 9.90
C ASP A 78 0.93 -1.54 9.09
N VAL A 79 0.84 -0.25 9.46
CA VAL A 79 0.02 0.72 8.73
C VAL A 79 0.53 0.90 7.31
N THR A 80 1.84 1.04 7.11
CA THR A 80 2.43 1.19 5.77
C THR A 80 2.16 -0.04 4.90
N PHE A 81 2.28 -1.24 5.45
CA PHE A 81 1.97 -2.49 4.74
C PHE A 81 0.51 -2.53 4.29
N ARG A 82 -0.43 -2.22 5.19
CA ARG A 82 -1.87 -2.17 4.87
C ARG A 82 -2.21 -1.14 3.80
N VAL A 83 -1.53 0.00 3.80
CA VAL A 83 -1.70 1.03 2.76
C VAL A 83 -1.25 0.49 1.41
N SER A 84 -0.12 -0.22 1.36
CA SER A 84 0.38 -0.86 0.13
C SER A 84 -0.62 -1.89 -0.42
N GLU A 85 -1.12 -2.80 0.44
CA GLU A 85 -2.13 -3.80 0.04
C GLU A 85 -3.43 -3.16 -0.46
N LEU A 86 -3.93 -2.13 0.24
CA LEU A 86 -5.16 -1.44 -0.14
C LEU A 86 -5.04 -0.79 -1.52
N LEU A 87 -3.90 -0.14 -1.77
CA LEU A 87 -3.62 0.48 -3.06
C LEU A 87 -3.50 -0.57 -4.18
N GLN A 88 -2.84 -1.70 -3.92
CA GLN A 88 -2.71 -2.77 -4.92
C GLN A 88 -4.08 -3.33 -5.30
N LYS A 89 -4.93 -3.61 -4.30
CA LYS A 89 -6.28 -4.11 -4.52
C LYS A 89 -7.15 -3.13 -5.30
N ALA A 90 -7.07 -1.83 -4.98
CA ALA A 90 -7.82 -0.79 -5.69
C ALA A 90 -7.41 -0.70 -7.18
N GLU A 91 -6.13 -0.89 -7.49
CA GLU A 91 -5.65 -0.95 -8.88
C GLU A 91 -6.16 -2.19 -9.62
N GLU A 92 -6.12 -3.37 -9.00
CA GLU A 92 -6.64 -4.60 -9.58
C GLU A 92 -8.15 -4.50 -9.92
N GLU A 93 -8.93 -3.91 -9.00
CA GLU A 93 -10.36 -3.66 -9.21
C GLU A 93 -10.61 -2.68 -10.37
N ALA A 94 -9.83 -1.59 -10.45
CA ALA A 94 -9.93 -0.63 -11.55
C ALA A 94 -9.54 -1.27 -12.90
N ALA A 95 -8.45 -2.03 -12.95
CA ALA A 95 -7.98 -2.70 -14.16
C ALA A 95 -9.01 -3.71 -14.70
N ASN A 96 -9.67 -4.48 -13.82
CA ASN A 96 -10.74 -5.40 -14.19
C ASN A 96 -11.98 -4.66 -14.73
N GLY A 97 -12.30 -3.47 -14.20
CA GLY A 97 -13.38 -2.61 -14.68
C GLY A 97 -13.15 -2.09 -16.11
N PHE A 98 -11.90 -1.82 -16.50
CA PHE A 98 -11.57 -1.40 -17.86
C PHE A 98 -11.59 -2.56 -18.88
N GLN A 99 -11.18 -3.76 -18.49
CA GLN A 99 -11.20 -4.94 -19.37
C GLN A 99 -12.62 -5.41 -19.73
N GLY A 100 -13.61 -5.13 -18.88
CA GLY A 100 -15.01 -5.45 -19.16
C GLY A 100 -15.69 -4.57 -20.23
N HIS A 101 -15.07 -3.45 -20.63
CA HIS A 101 -15.63 -2.51 -21.60
C HIS A 101 -15.01 -2.61 -23.02
N GLU A 102 -13.91 -3.36 -23.18
CA GLU A 102 -13.22 -3.53 -24.49
C GLU A 102 -13.59 -4.80 -25.26
N ALA A 103 -14.51 -5.61 -24.77
CA ALA A 103 -15.02 -6.77 -25.51
C ALA A 103 -16.36 -6.45 -26.16
N ILE A 104 -16.31 -5.86 -27.36
CA ILE A 104 -17.02 -6.26 -28.60
C ILE A 104 -16.79 -5.14 -29.64
N ILE A 105 -15.65 -5.21 -30.33
CA ILE A 105 -15.61 -4.89 -31.77
C ILE A 105 -14.90 -6.07 -32.44
N THR A 106 -15.62 -7.17 -32.56
CA THR A 106 -15.19 -8.26 -33.45
C THR A 106 -15.60 -7.84 -34.87
N PRO A 107 -14.68 -7.62 -35.82
CA PRO A 107 -15.06 -7.41 -37.22
C PRO A 107 -15.48 -8.77 -37.79
N GLN A 108 -16.72 -9.16 -37.54
CA GLN A 108 -17.30 -10.38 -38.07
C GLN A 108 -18.03 -10.05 -39.36
N GLY A 109 -17.36 -10.26 -40.49
CA GLY A 109 -17.98 -10.25 -41.82
C GLY A 109 -17.29 -9.39 -42.87
N LEU A 110 -16.04 -9.73 -43.24
CA LEU A 110 -15.54 -9.39 -44.57
C LEU A 110 -15.77 -10.60 -45.48
N THR A 111 -16.99 -10.70 -46.02
CA THR A 111 -17.20 -11.44 -47.26
C THR A 111 -16.89 -10.49 -48.41
N GLU A 112 -15.93 -10.87 -49.24
CA GLU A 112 -15.53 -10.18 -50.45
C GLU A 112 -16.73 -9.90 -51.37
N ALA A 113 -16.96 -8.63 -51.66
CA ALA A 113 -17.61 -8.18 -52.89
C ALA A 113 -17.15 -6.75 -53.21
N ASP A 114 -16.22 -6.67 -54.15
CA ASP A 114 -16.37 -5.85 -55.36
C ASP A 114 -16.90 -4.40 -55.18
N TYR A 115 -15.98 -3.42 -55.21
CA TYR A 115 -15.92 -2.31 -56.19
C TYR A 115 -14.90 -1.26 -55.75
N GLY A 116 -14.04 -0.84 -56.68
CA GLY A 116 -13.06 0.22 -56.48
C GLY A 116 -13.67 1.62 -56.43
N GLY A 117 -12.91 2.58 -55.90
CA GLY A 117 -13.20 4.00 -56.06
C GLY A 117 -12.83 4.81 -54.82
N GLY A 118 -11.80 5.65 -54.94
CA GLY A 118 -11.45 6.63 -53.92
C GLY A 118 -12.58 7.64 -53.71
N GLY A 119 -12.77 8.04 -52.45
CA GLY A 119 -13.69 9.11 -52.07
C GLY A 119 -13.58 9.39 -50.58
N SER A 120 -13.13 10.58 -50.24
CA SER A 120 -13.21 11.15 -48.89
C SER A 120 -14.68 11.27 -48.49
N GLY A 121 -15.16 10.37 -47.61
CA GLY A 121 -16.54 10.37 -47.12
C GLY A 121 -16.60 10.70 -45.63
N GLU A 122 -17.36 11.73 -45.29
CA GLU A 122 -17.81 12.04 -43.93
C GLU A 122 -18.39 10.80 -43.24
N TYR A 123 -17.97 10.53 -42.00
CA TYR A 123 -18.60 9.53 -41.16
C TYR A 123 -19.97 10.06 -40.70
N THR A 124 -21.04 9.59 -41.34
CA THR A 124 -22.40 9.76 -40.84
C THR A 124 -22.74 8.58 -39.93
N VAL A 125 -22.94 8.85 -38.63
CA VAL A 125 -23.40 7.86 -37.66
C VAL A 125 -24.91 7.69 -37.83
N SER A 126 -25.34 6.57 -38.41
CA SER A 126 -26.76 6.20 -38.48
C SER A 126 -27.16 5.43 -37.22
N TYR A 127 -28.02 6.04 -36.40
CA TYR A 127 -28.66 5.34 -35.30
C TYR A 127 -29.75 4.42 -35.86
N ASN A 128 -29.51 3.12 -35.90
CA ASN A 128 -30.58 2.15 -36.09
C ASN A 128 -31.44 2.11 -34.81
N TYR A 129 -32.43 2.99 -34.76
CA TYR A 129 -33.51 2.90 -33.77
C TYR A 129 -34.40 1.70 -34.16
N ASP A 130 -34.32 0.61 -33.41
CA ASP A 130 -35.31 -0.47 -33.44
C ASP A 130 -36.48 -0.07 -32.51
N PRO A 131 -37.65 0.34 -33.05
CA PRO A 131 -38.79 0.77 -32.24
C PRO A 131 -39.39 -0.35 -31.38
N THR A 132 -38.96 -1.60 -31.56
CA THR A 132 -39.49 -2.75 -30.82
C THR A 132 -38.66 -3.11 -29.58
N LYS A 133 -37.42 -2.61 -29.49
CA LYS A 133 -36.55 -2.83 -28.33
C LYS A 133 -36.56 -1.60 -27.44
N ARG A 134 -37.53 -1.57 -26.53
CA ARG A 134 -37.54 -0.61 -25.42
C ARG A 134 -36.27 -0.81 -24.59
N PRO A 135 -35.40 0.20 -24.41
CA PRO A 135 -34.48 0.20 -23.30
C PRO A 135 -35.33 0.28 -22.02
N GLY A 136 -35.29 -0.79 -21.23
CA GLY A 136 -35.87 -0.81 -19.88
C GLY A 136 -35.18 0.28 -19.08
N GLY A 137 -35.92 1.38 -18.87
CA GLY A 137 -35.39 2.60 -18.32
C GLY A 137 -35.15 2.53 -16.83
N ILE A 138 -34.27 3.39 -16.34
CA ILE A 138 -34.23 3.85 -14.96
C ILE A 138 -33.69 5.29 -14.97
N PHE A 139 -34.48 6.19 -14.40
CA PHE A 139 -34.25 7.58 -13.94
C PHE A 139 -33.27 8.49 -14.70
#